data_AF-A0A327Z928-F1
#
_entry.id   AF-A0A327Z928-F1
#
_cell.length_a   1.000
_cell.length_b   1.000
_cell.length_c   1.000
_cell.angle_alpha   90.00
_cell.angle_beta   90.00
_cell.angle_gamma   90.00
#
_symmetry.space_group_name_H-M   'P 1'
#
loop_
_entity.id
_entity.type
_entity.pdbx_description
1 polymer ?
#
loop_
_entity_poly.entity_id
_entity_poly.type
_entity_poly.pdbx_seq_one_letter_code
_entity_poly.pdbx_strand_id
1 'polypeptide(L)'
;MSQKVLRLVGYWDDPSTPDGWPDVHDFLDDSLPAEERDAVVAYLRSGTVYVAFAGLSVCRVCGVLNGSTEMTDGEHFVWPEGLSHYVESHGVRLPAEVLEVARRGLIRPIDLLAFERALFETRELTIDERWWRSLSAITSRRARHPASDEHQ
;
A
#
# COMPACT_ATOMS: atom_id res chain seq x y z
N MET A 1 27.11 -10.05 0.90
CA MET A 1 26.07 -9.54 -0.01
C MET A 1 24.99 -8.93 0.87
N SER A 2 24.53 -7.70 0.58
CA SER A 2 23.47 -7.09 1.39
C SER A 2 22.14 -7.74 1.02
N GLN A 3 21.38 -8.19 2.02
CA GLN A 3 20.01 -8.65 1.84
C GLN A 3 19.14 -7.46 1.37
N LYS A 4 18.32 -7.68 0.36
CA LYS A 4 17.35 -6.67 -0.12
C LYS A 4 16.05 -6.82 0.68
N VAL A 5 15.46 -5.69 1.05
CA VAL A 5 14.22 -5.66 1.84
C VAL A 5 13.15 -4.89 1.07
N LEU A 6 12.00 -5.52 0.83
CA LEU A 6 10.80 -4.87 0.33
C LEU A 6 9.84 -4.63 1.48
N ARG A 7 9.09 -3.53 1.44
CA ARG A 7 8.07 -3.25 2.45
C ARG A 7 6.71 -3.75 1.98
N LEU A 8 6.01 -4.45 2.85
CA LEU A 8 4.62 -4.79 2.61
C LEU A 8 3.74 -3.56 2.82
N VAL A 9 2.78 -3.32 1.93
CA VAL A 9 1.84 -2.20 2.02
C VAL A 9 0.42 -2.64 1.64
N GLY A 10 -0.59 -1.91 2.12
CA GLY A 10 -1.99 -2.14 1.74
C GLY A 10 -2.71 -3.25 2.50
N TYR A 11 -2.11 -3.77 3.57
CA TYR A 11 -2.80 -4.64 4.53
C TYR A 11 -3.51 -3.80 5.57
N TRP A 12 -4.78 -4.10 5.79
CA TRP A 12 -5.64 -3.32 6.69
C TRP A 12 -6.18 -4.22 7.79
N ASP A 13 -6.39 -3.64 8.96
CA ASP A 13 -7.01 -4.34 10.08
C ASP A 13 -8.45 -4.72 9.73
N ASP A 14 -8.89 -5.83 10.29
CA ASP A 14 -10.29 -6.21 10.26
C ASP A 14 -10.85 -6.02 11.67
N PRO A 15 -11.84 -5.13 11.89
CA PRO A 15 -12.42 -4.92 13.21
C PRO A 15 -12.98 -6.20 13.85
N SER A 16 -13.31 -7.22 13.04
CA SER A 16 -13.80 -8.52 13.52
C SER A 16 -12.67 -9.46 13.97
N THR A 17 -11.44 -9.24 13.52
CA THR A 17 -10.23 -9.99 13.89
C THR A 17 -9.01 -9.06 13.89
N PRO A 18 -8.80 -8.29 14.98
CA PRO A 18 -7.71 -7.32 15.05
C PRO A 18 -6.34 -8.03 15.10
N ASP A 19 -5.51 -7.76 14.11
CA ASP A 19 -4.20 -8.42 13.90
C ASP A 19 -3.03 -7.42 13.99
N GLY A 20 -3.30 -6.19 14.42
CA GLY A 20 -2.29 -5.13 14.57
C GLY A 20 -1.85 -4.53 13.23
N TRP A 21 -2.75 -4.48 12.27
CA TRP A 21 -2.59 -3.73 11.03
C TRP A 21 -3.18 -2.31 11.18
N PRO A 22 -2.87 -1.37 10.26
CA PRO A 22 -3.52 -0.06 10.26
C PRO A 22 -5.00 -0.14 9.90
N ASP A 23 -5.83 0.75 10.45
CA ASP A 23 -7.20 0.94 9.98
C ASP A 23 -7.18 1.75 8.67
N VAL A 24 -7.83 1.24 7.63
CA VAL A 24 -7.94 1.92 6.33
C VAL A 24 -8.62 3.29 6.44
N HIS A 25 -9.51 3.47 7.42
CA HIS A 25 -10.24 4.73 7.61
C HIS A 25 -9.32 5.88 8.02
N ASP A 26 -8.15 5.60 8.61
CA ASP A 26 -7.14 6.61 8.96
C ASP A 26 -6.40 7.18 7.74
N PHE A 27 -6.59 6.58 6.56
CA PHE A 27 -5.94 6.93 5.31
C PHE A 27 -6.91 7.55 4.30
N LEU A 28 -8.20 7.68 4.62
CA LEU A 28 -9.17 8.34 3.75
C LEU A 28 -8.86 9.84 3.68
N ASP A 29 -8.54 10.35 2.49
CA ASP A 29 -8.22 11.75 2.26
C ASP A 29 -8.71 12.16 0.85
N ASP A 30 -9.92 12.69 0.78
CA ASP A 30 -10.55 13.16 -0.45
C ASP A 30 -9.83 14.38 -1.08
N SER A 31 -8.78 14.90 -0.44
CA SER A 31 -7.98 16.00 -0.98
C SER A 31 -6.88 15.55 -1.95
N LEU A 32 -6.68 14.25 -2.15
CA LEU A 32 -5.68 13.74 -3.10
C LEU A 32 -6.01 14.21 -4.53
N PRO A 33 -5.12 14.96 -5.21
CA PRO A 33 -5.36 15.40 -6.57
C PRO A 33 -5.59 14.22 -7.52
N ALA A 34 -6.53 14.38 -8.46
CA ALA A 34 -6.90 13.30 -9.39
C ALA A 34 -5.72 12.75 -10.17
N GLU A 35 -4.80 13.61 -10.64
CA GLU A 35 -3.59 13.20 -11.34
C GLU A 35 -2.69 12.31 -10.47
N GLU A 36 -2.54 12.65 -9.19
CA GLU A 36 -1.73 11.88 -8.26
C GLU A 36 -2.38 10.53 -7.93
N ARG A 37 -3.70 10.53 -7.70
CA ARG A 37 -4.50 9.31 -7.53
C ARG A 37 -4.34 8.38 -8.74
N ASP A 38 -4.51 8.92 -9.94
CA ASP A 38 -4.46 8.14 -11.18
C ASP A 38 -3.05 7.56 -11.43
N ALA A 39 -2.00 8.32 -11.11
CA ALA A 39 -0.62 7.85 -11.17
C ALA A 39 -0.35 6.69 -10.19
N VAL A 40 -0.85 6.79 -8.95
CA VAL A 40 -0.73 5.73 -7.94
C VAL A 40 -1.49 4.48 -8.37
N VAL A 41 -2.72 4.62 -8.86
CA VAL A 41 -3.53 3.50 -9.35
C VAL A 41 -2.83 2.81 -10.52
N ALA A 42 -2.28 3.58 -11.47
CA ALA A 42 -1.55 3.04 -12.62
C ALA A 42 -0.28 2.28 -12.18
N TYR A 43 0.49 2.83 -11.24
CA TYR A 43 1.64 2.16 -10.64
C TYR A 43 1.24 0.82 -10.01
N LEU A 44 0.25 0.80 -9.11
CA LEU A 44 -0.20 -0.40 -8.40
C LEU A 44 -0.68 -1.50 -9.37
N ARG A 45 -1.45 -1.12 -10.40
CA ARG A 45 -1.96 -2.04 -11.42
C ARG A 45 -0.89 -2.57 -12.37
N SER A 46 0.24 -1.87 -12.51
CA SER A 46 1.38 -2.31 -13.34
C SER A 46 2.30 -3.32 -12.66
N GLY A 47 2.04 -3.66 -11.39
CA GLY A 47 2.85 -4.59 -10.62
C GLY A 47 2.92 -5.99 -11.24
N THR A 48 3.97 -6.72 -10.89
CA THR A 48 4.09 -8.14 -11.25
C THR A 48 3.44 -8.99 -10.16
N VAL A 49 2.54 -9.90 -10.53
CA VAL A 49 1.98 -10.89 -9.61
C VAL A 49 3.06 -11.91 -9.25
N TYR A 50 3.31 -12.13 -7.96
CA TYR A 50 4.29 -13.11 -7.49
C TYR A 50 3.71 -14.21 -6.59
N VAL A 51 2.49 -14.03 -6.07
CA VAL A 51 1.74 -15.08 -5.37
C VAL A 51 0.25 -14.96 -5.70
N ALA A 52 -0.44 -16.10 -5.82
CA ALA A 52 -1.88 -16.18 -5.92
C ALA A 52 -2.44 -17.16 -4.86
N PHE A 53 -3.58 -16.82 -4.29
CA PHE A 53 -4.25 -17.63 -3.26
C PHE A 53 -5.59 -18.19 -3.77
N ALA A 54 -6.05 -19.28 -3.15
CA ALA A 54 -7.33 -19.93 -3.48
C ALA A 54 -8.56 -19.29 -2.80
N GLY A 55 -8.42 -18.06 -2.29
CA GLY A 55 -9.47 -17.31 -1.61
C GLY A 55 -9.46 -15.84 -2.03
N LEU A 56 -10.61 -15.18 -1.90
CA LEU A 56 -10.78 -13.77 -2.25
C LEU A 56 -10.74 -12.91 -1.00
N SER A 57 -10.02 -11.79 -1.09
CA SER A 57 -10.09 -10.74 -0.09
C SER A 57 -11.36 -9.90 -0.30
N VAL A 58 -11.74 -9.14 0.73
CA VAL A 58 -12.89 -8.23 0.73
C VAL A 58 -12.43 -6.82 1.07
N CYS A 59 -12.99 -5.81 0.41
CA CYS A 59 -12.73 -4.41 0.71
C CYS A 59 -13.29 -4.07 2.11
N ARG A 60 -12.44 -3.54 3.00
CA ARG A 60 -12.84 -3.15 4.38
C ARG A 60 -13.73 -1.91 4.45
N VAL A 61 -13.86 -1.17 3.34
CA VAL A 61 -14.69 0.03 3.25
C VAL A 61 -16.07 -0.28 2.67
N CYS A 62 -16.14 -0.98 1.52
CA CYS A 62 -17.40 -1.21 0.81
C CYS A 62 -17.84 -2.69 0.67
N GLY A 63 -17.04 -3.65 1.13
CA GLY A 63 -17.42 -5.06 1.17
C GLY A 63 -17.37 -5.82 -0.15
N VAL A 64 -16.88 -5.22 -1.24
CA VAL A 64 -16.73 -5.93 -2.53
C VAL A 64 -15.54 -6.88 -2.51
N LEU A 65 -15.55 -7.87 -3.40
CA LEU A 65 -14.40 -8.77 -3.63
C LEU A 65 -13.22 -7.94 -4.14
N ASN A 66 -12.05 -8.13 -3.54
CA ASN A 66 -10.90 -7.23 -3.69
C ASN A 66 -9.59 -7.95 -4.09
N GLY A 67 -9.72 -9.00 -4.90
CA GLY A 67 -8.59 -9.74 -5.47
C GLY A 67 -8.08 -10.88 -4.59
N SER A 68 -7.18 -11.67 -5.16
CA SER A 68 -6.61 -12.90 -4.56
C SER A 68 -5.11 -13.06 -4.83
N THR A 69 -4.44 -12.00 -5.26
CA THR A 69 -3.02 -12.04 -5.63
C THR A 69 -2.20 -11.00 -4.86
N GLU A 70 -0.90 -11.30 -4.70
CA GLU A 70 0.10 -10.35 -4.23
C GLU A 70 0.95 -9.87 -5.42
N MET A 71 1.16 -8.57 -5.44
CA MET A 71 1.88 -7.83 -6.47
C MET A 71 3.16 -7.25 -5.91
N THR A 72 4.13 -6.98 -6.80
CA THR A 72 5.38 -6.31 -6.45
C THR A 72 5.88 -5.41 -7.58
N ASP A 73 6.65 -4.39 -7.20
CA ASP A 73 7.50 -3.62 -8.13
C ASP A 73 8.90 -4.23 -8.29
N GLY A 74 9.22 -5.27 -7.49
CA GLY A 74 10.52 -5.91 -7.42
C GLY A 74 11.61 -5.07 -6.74
N GLU A 75 11.33 -3.85 -6.30
CA GLU A 75 12.35 -2.90 -5.81
C GLU A 75 12.07 -2.32 -4.43
N HIS A 76 10.84 -1.90 -4.15
CA HIS A 76 10.49 -1.21 -2.92
C HIS A 76 9.34 -1.86 -2.17
N PHE A 77 8.33 -2.38 -2.87
CA PHE A 77 7.07 -2.77 -2.24
C PHE A 77 6.51 -4.12 -2.70
N VAL A 78 5.73 -4.72 -1.81
CA VAL A 78 4.77 -5.79 -2.12
C VAL A 78 3.39 -5.39 -1.60
N TRP A 79 2.32 -5.73 -2.31
CA TRP A 79 0.96 -5.34 -1.93
C TRP A 79 -0.11 -6.29 -2.46
N PRO A 80 -1.29 -6.36 -1.82
CA PRO A 80 -2.44 -7.05 -2.38
C PRO A 80 -2.95 -6.36 -3.64
N GLU A 81 -3.38 -7.14 -4.63
CA GLU A 81 -4.04 -6.66 -5.87
C GLU A 81 -5.08 -5.56 -5.63
N GLY A 82 -5.90 -5.76 -4.59
CA GLY A 82 -6.96 -4.86 -4.18
C GLY A 82 -6.53 -3.51 -3.62
N LEU A 83 -5.22 -3.25 -3.42
CA LEU A 83 -4.77 -1.94 -2.93
C LEU A 83 -5.17 -0.80 -3.88
N SER A 84 -5.17 -1.06 -5.18
CA SER A 84 -5.58 -0.08 -6.19
C SER A 84 -7.04 0.37 -6.04
N HIS A 85 -7.93 -0.54 -5.63
CA HIS A 85 -9.35 -0.24 -5.41
C HIS A 85 -9.54 0.76 -4.26
N TYR A 86 -8.78 0.64 -3.17
CA TYR A 86 -8.85 1.59 -2.06
C TYR A 86 -8.51 3.01 -2.50
N VAL A 87 -7.46 3.17 -3.32
CA VAL A 87 -7.04 4.49 -3.82
C VAL A 87 -8.06 5.04 -4.82
N GLU A 88 -8.52 4.21 -5.76
CA GLU A 88 -9.41 4.63 -6.84
C GLU A 88 -10.84 4.93 -6.36
N SER A 89 -11.40 4.04 -5.53
CA SER A 89 -12.82 4.06 -5.16
C SER A 89 -13.09 4.73 -3.82
N HIS A 90 -12.09 4.85 -2.94
CA HIS A 90 -12.26 5.35 -1.57
C HIS A 90 -11.34 6.52 -1.22
N GLY A 91 -10.52 7.02 -2.15
CA GLY A 91 -9.64 8.16 -1.87
C GLY A 91 -8.60 7.85 -0.79
N VAL A 92 -8.22 6.58 -0.62
CA VAL A 92 -7.16 6.21 0.31
C VAL A 92 -5.85 6.83 -0.15
N ARG A 93 -5.26 7.66 0.71
CA ARG A 93 -3.97 8.31 0.48
C ARG A 93 -2.87 7.53 1.20
N LEU A 94 -2.05 6.86 0.40
CA LEU A 94 -0.91 6.08 0.89
C LEU A 94 0.21 6.99 1.47
N PRO A 95 1.11 6.46 2.30
CA PRO A 95 2.26 7.22 2.80
C PRO A 95 3.10 7.85 1.69
N ALA A 96 3.73 8.99 2.00
CA ALA A 96 4.48 9.80 1.03
C ALA A 96 5.57 9.01 0.29
N GLU A 97 6.19 8.03 0.96
CA GLU A 97 7.20 7.15 0.38
C GLU A 97 6.64 6.28 -0.76
N VAL A 98 5.38 5.84 -0.66
CA VAL A 98 4.70 5.09 -1.73
C VAL A 98 4.35 6.04 -2.87
N LEU A 99 3.83 7.22 -2.56
CA LEU A 99 3.49 8.25 -3.55
C LEU A 99 4.72 8.68 -4.36
N GLU A 100 5.87 8.87 -3.71
CA GLU A 100 7.13 9.22 -4.37
C GLU A 100 7.58 8.16 -5.38
N VAL A 101 7.48 6.87 -5.01
CA VAL A 101 7.82 5.77 -5.91
C VAL A 101 6.84 5.69 -7.07
N ALA A 102 5.53 5.79 -6.80
CA ALA A 102 4.50 5.74 -7.84
C ALA A 102 4.66 6.86 -8.89
N ARG A 103 5.09 8.06 -8.46
CA ARG A 103 5.36 9.19 -9.37
C ARG A 103 6.50 8.92 -10.37
N ARG A 104 7.33 7.90 -10.14
CA ARG A 104 8.36 7.48 -11.11
C ARG A 104 7.76 6.79 -12.34
N GLY A 105 6.48 6.41 -12.29
CA GLY A 105 5.73 5.85 -13.40
C GLY A 105 5.47 4.35 -13.27
N LEU A 106 5.21 3.71 -14.40
CA LEU A 106 4.85 2.29 -14.46
C LEU A 106 6.04 1.39 -14.12
N ILE A 107 5.73 0.26 -13.50
CA ILE A 107 6.70 -0.76 -13.11
C ILE A 107 7.21 -1.47 -14.37
N ARG A 108 8.52 -1.75 -14.37
CA ARG A 108 9.13 -2.59 -15.41
C ARG A 108 8.92 -4.07 -15.05
N PRO A 109 8.65 -4.95 -16.03
CA PRO A 109 8.59 -6.38 -15.77
C PRO A 109 9.86 -6.88 -15.09
N ILE A 110 9.68 -7.73 -14.08
CA ILE A 110 10.79 -8.36 -13.34
C ILE A 110 11.00 -9.81 -13.81
N ASP A 111 12.19 -10.35 -13.57
CA ASP A 111 12.41 -11.79 -13.66
C ASP A 111 11.75 -12.47 -12.45
N LEU A 112 10.55 -13.00 -12.68
CA LEU A 112 9.74 -13.60 -11.62
C LEU A 112 10.41 -14.83 -11.00
N LEU A 113 11.10 -15.65 -11.81
CA LEU A 113 11.74 -16.87 -11.32
C LEU A 113 12.92 -16.53 -10.40
N ALA A 114 13.72 -15.52 -10.79
CA ALA A 114 14.79 -15.02 -9.95
C ALA A 114 14.24 -14.38 -8.66
N PHE A 115 13.13 -13.64 -8.77
CA PHE A 115 12.48 -13.01 -7.63
C PHE A 115 11.96 -14.04 -6.61
N GLU A 116 11.21 -15.04 -7.07
CA GLU A 116 10.67 -16.11 -6.21
C GLU A 116 11.78 -16.90 -5.53
N ARG A 117 12.84 -17.27 -6.28
CA ARG A 117 14.01 -17.94 -5.71
C ARG A 117 14.69 -17.06 -4.64
N ALA A 118 14.85 -15.77 -4.90
CA ALA A 118 15.45 -14.84 -3.93
C ALA A 118 14.62 -14.72 -2.65
N LEU A 119 13.29 -14.77 -2.77
CA LEU A 119 12.36 -14.61 -1.66
C LEU A 119 12.18 -15.89 -0.83
N PHE A 120 11.89 -17.01 -1.49
CA PHE A 120 11.46 -18.24 -0.82
C PHE A 120 12.61 -19.21 -0.54
N GLU A 121 13.64 -19.23 -1.39
CA GLU A 121 14.72 -20.22 -1.29
C GLU A 121 16.00 -19.63 -0.67
N THR A 122 16.56 -18.58 -1.28
CA THR A 122 17.88 -18.05 -0.87
C THR A 122 17.78 -17.02 0.25
N ARG A 123 16.62 -16.40 0.43
CA ARG A 123 16.38 -15.28 1.37
C ARG A 123 17.30 -14.08 1.13
N GLU A 124 17.80 -13.92 -0.09
CA GLU A 124 18.48 -12.70 -0.53
C GLU A 124 17.51 -11.51 -0.60
N LEU A 125 16.22 -11.81 -0.74
CA LEU A 125 15.10 -10.88 -0.62
C LEU A 125 14.26 -11.23 0.62
N THR A 126 13.85 -10.23 1.39
CA THR A 126 12.88 -10.40 2.48
C THR A 126 11.83 -9.31 2.47
N ILE A 127 10.68 -9.60 3.08
CA ILE A 127 9.57 -8.67 3.24
C ILE A 127 9.57 -8.12 4.68
N ASP A 128 9.50 -6.81 4.82
CA ASP A 128 9.31 -6.10 6.08
C ASP A 128 7.86 -5.62 6.22
N GLU A 129 7.13 -6.25 7.14
CA GLU A 129 5.77 -5.86 7.52
C GLU A 129 5.74 -4.77 8.61
N ARG A 130 6.85 -4.60 9.34
CA ARG A 130 6.88 -3.81 10.57
C ARG A 130 6.65 -2.34 10.27
N TRP A 131 7.19 -1.86 9.15
CA TRP A 131 6.98 -0.49 8.70
C TRP A 131 5.49 -0.18 8.57
N TRP A 132 4.74 -1.02 7.86
CA TRP A 132 3.31 -0.80 7.65
C TRP A 132 2.51 -0.93 8.93
N ARG A 133 2.77 -1.97 9.74
CA ARG A 133 2.12 -2.16 11.04
C ARG A 133 2.39 -1.03 12.04
N SER A 134 3.52 -0.34 11.89
CA SER A 134 3.84 0.81 12.75
C SER A 134 3.04 2.07 12.41
N LEU A 135 2.39 2.10 11.24
CA LEU A 135 1.49 3.18 10.86
C LEU A 135 0.21 3.07 11.71
N SER A 136 0.18 3.80 12.82
CA SER A 136 -1.05 4.13 13.54
C SER A 136 -1.55 5.49 13.05
N ALA A 137 -2.78 5.88 13.40
CA ALA A 137 -3.49 7.15 13.13
C ALA A 137 -2.70 8.47 13.39
N ILE A 138 -1.51 8.62 12.82
CA ILE A 138 -0.60 9.75 12.96
C ILE A 138 -0.94 10.85 11.93
N THR A 139 -2.01 10.69 11.15
CA THR A 139 -2.56 11.73 10.27
C THR A 139 -3.50 12.72 10.97
N SER A 140 -3.92 12.48 12.22
CA SER A 140 -4.80 13.41 12.97
C SER A 140 -4.09 14.56 13.73
N ARG A 141 -2.77 14.78 13.56
CA ARG A 141 -2.04 15.89 14.26
C ARG A 141 -1.54 17.03 13.39
N ARG A 142 -1.69 17.01 12.06
CA ARG A 142 -1.22 18.11 11.19
C ARG A 142 -2.31 19.03 10.62
N ALA A 143 -3.54 18.95 11.13
CA ALA A 143 -4.64 19.86 10.76
C ALA A 143 -5.27 20.61 11.97
N ARG A 144 -4.51 20.86 13.04
CA ARG A 144 -4.82 21.95 13.98
C ARG A 144 -3.87 23.11 13.73
N HIS A 145 -4.16 23.88 12.69
CA HIS A 145 -3.82 25.30 12.71
C HIS A 145 -4.60 25.92 13.88
N PRO A 146 -3.97 26.64 14.82
CA PRO A 146 -4.73 27.49 15.71
C PRO A 146 -5.45 28.54 14.86
N ALA A 147 -6.74 28.69 15.12
CA ALA A 147 -7.54 29.77 14.57
C ALA A 147 -6.84 31.10 14.86
N SER A 148 -6.62 31.87 13.80
CA SER A 148 -6.61 33.33 13.75
C SER A 148 -6.72 34.05 15.10
N ASP A 149 -5.58 34.54 15.60
CA ASP A 149 -5.55 35.74 16.42
C ASP A 149 -5.71 36.96 15.51
N GLU A 150 -6.95 37.31 15.22
CA GLU A 150 -7.34 38.67 14.86
C GLU A 150 -8.71 38.93 15.48
N HIS A 151 -8.75 39.68 16.59
CA HIS A 151 -9.58 40.87 16.76
C HIS A 151 -9.39 41.49 18.15
N GLN A 152 -8.86 42.73 18.10
CA GLN A 152 -8.97 43.88 19.02
C GLN A 152 -8.32 43.80 20.40
#